data_AF-A0A814UFC3-F1
#
_entry.id   AF-A0A814UFC3-F1
#
_cell.length_a   1.000
_cell.length_b   1.000
_cell.length_c   1.000
_cell.angle_alpha   90.00
_cell.angle_beta   90.00
_cell.angle_gamma   90.00
#
_symmetry.space_group_name_H-M   'P 1'
#
loop_
_entity.id
_entity.type
_entity.pdbx_description
1 polymer ?
#
loop_
_entity_poly.entity_id
_entity_poly.type
_entity_poly.pdbx_seq_one_letter_code
_entity_poly.pdbx_strand_id
1 'polypeptide(L)'
;MELTRAAFEPMLDTTCQSVLEFLFDRNSTLYYSNSSTKEQQSDSELIMPEQPANQPLSELLDEILRAAESRRNPRHPGFMCLMPNGGLLHSVLSDIVSQCTNKYTGYYMGAPELVNLECRVIRWLCSVFGLEVCTHSLD
;
A
#
# COMPACT_ATOMS: atom_id res chain seq x y z
N MET A 1 17.57 17.82 -6.58
CA MET A 1 17.87 17.01 -7.78
C MET A 1 16.53 16.52 -8.28
N GLU A 2 16.05 17.01 -9.42
CA GLU A 2 14.76 16.57 -9.95
C GLU A 2 14.89 15.13 -10.46
N LEU A 3 13.97 14.26 -10.04
CA LEU A 3 13.90 12.89 -10.49
C LEU A 3 13.45 12.90 -11.96
N THR A 4 14.32 12.45 -12.88
CA THR A 4 14.00 12.44 -14.30
C THR A 4 13.16 11.22 -14.64
N ARG A 5 12.35 11.31 -15.71
CA ARG A 5 11.57 10.18 -16.22
C ARG A 5 12.46 8.96 -16.51
N ALA A 6 13.61 9.18 -17.15
CA ALA A 6 14.56 8.13 -17.48
C ALA A 6 15.16 7.41 -16.25
N ALA A 7 15.24 8.10 -15.11
CA ALA A 7 15.65 7.49 -13.84
C ALA A 7 14.49 6.80 -13.13
N PHE A 8 13.28 7.32 -13.23
CA PHE A 8 12.10 6.80 -12.51
C PHE A 8 11.46 5.56 -13.16
N GLU A 9 11.38 5.52 -14.49
CA GLU A 9 10.82 4.39 -15.24
C GLU A 9 11.40 3.03 -14.83
N PRO A 10 12.73 2.81 -14.82
CA PRO A 10 13.28 1.52 -14.41
C PRO A 10 13.00 1.18 -12.94
N MET A 11 12.86 2.19 -12.06
CA MET A 11 12.49 1.97 -10.67
C MET A 11 11.05 1.50 -10.54
N LEU A 12 10.14 2.12 -11.29
CA LEU A 12 8.73 1.73 -11.33
C LEU A 12 8.57 0.32 -11.88
N ASP A 13 9.23 0.00 -12.98
CA ASP A 13 9.17 -1.33 -13.61
C ASP A 13 9.68 -2.42 -12.67
N THR A 14 10.83 -2.19 -12.04
CA THR A 14 11.40 -3.12 -11.05
C THR A 14 10.44 -3.34 -9.89
N THR A 15 9.86 -2.26 -9.36
CA THR A 15 8.91 -2.33 -8.24
C THR A 15 7.65 -3.10 -8.62
N CYS A 16 7.06 -2.78 -9.78
CA CYS A 16 5.88 -3.46 -10.29
C CYS A 16 6.13 -4.96 -10.48
N GLN A 17 7.28 -5.33 -11.07
CA GLN A 17 7.62 -6.73 -11.29
C GLN A 17 7.80 -7.49 -9.98
N SER A 18 8.53 -6.94 -9.01
CA SER A 18 8.72 -7.56 -7.69
C SER A 18 7.40 -7.69 -6.92
N VAL A 19 6.50 -6.71 -7.03
CA VAL A 19 5.17 -6.78 -6.41
C VAL A 19 4.32 -7.87 -7.09
N LEU A 20 4.31 -7.97 -8.41
CA LEU A 20 3.56 -9.02 -9.11
C LEU A 20 4.03 -10.42 -8.72
N GLU A 21 5.35 -10.64 -8.73
CA GLU A 21 5.97 -11.91 -8.29
C GLU A 21 5.58 -12.22 -6.84
N PHE A 22 5.63 -11.23 -5.95
CA PHE A 22 5.21 -11.43 -4.56
C PHE A 22 3.72 -11.76 -4.42
N LEU A 23 2.85 -11.05 -5.14
CA LEU A 23 1.40 -11.20 -5.04
C LEU A 23 0.93 -12.55 -5.58
N PHE A 24 1.50 -13.03 -6.69
CA PHE A 24 0.98 -14.18 -7.43
C PHE A 24 1.83 -15.45 -7.29
N ASP A 25 3.15 -15.31 -7.14
CA ASP A 25 4.05 -16.48 -7.14
C ASP A 25 4.51 -16.86 -5.72
N ARG A 26 4.81 -15.87 -4.86
CA ARG A 26 5.42 -16.13 -3.54
C ARG A 26 4.42 -16.22 -2.38
N ASN A 27 3.42 -15.34 -2.30
CA ASN A 27 2.57 -15.22 -1.09
C ASN A 27 1.34 -16.16 -1.06
N SER A 28 1.34 -17.30 -1.75
CA SER A 28 0.10 -18.07 -2.00
C SER A 28 -0.12 -19.31 -1.12
N THR A 29 0.84 -19.83 -0.37
CA THR A 29 0.73 -21.24 0.08
C THR A 29 0.65 -21.50 1.58
N LEU A 30 1.07 -20.60 2.47
CA LEU A 30 1.07 -20.86 3.91
C LEU A 30 0.28 -19.81 4.70
N TYR A 31 -0.77 -20.28 5.38
CA TYR A 31 -1.51 -19.53 6.40
C TYR A 31 -0.60 -19.07 7.55
N TYR A 32 0.26 -19.98 7.99
CA TYR A 32 1.21 -19.80 9.08
C TYR A 32 2.53 -20.48 8.69
N SER A 33 3.65 -19.78 8.87
CA SER A 33 4.97 -20.37 8.69
C SER A 33 5.55 -20.77 10.04
N ASN A 34 5.93 -22.05 10.18
CA ASN A 34 6.62 -22.58 11.37
C ASN A 34 8.11 -22.21 11.40
N SER A 35 8.61 -21.38 10.47
CA SER A 35 10.04 -21.09 10.30
C SER A 35 10.68 -20.29 11.43
N SER A 36 10.03 -20.11 12.57
CA SER A 36 10.68 -19.63 13.78
C SER A 36 11.20 -20.81 14.61
N THR A 37 12.33 -21.36 14.19
CA THR A 37 13.31 -21.80 15.19
C THR A 37 13.65 -20.56 16.01
N LYS A 38 13.86 -20.68 17.33
CA LYS A 38 14.12 -19.56 18.25
C LYS A 38 15.34 -18.67 17.87
N GLU A 39 16.04 -18.97 16.77
CA GLU A 39 17.26 -18.30 16.30
C GLU A 39 17.04 -17.06 15.43
N GLN A 40 15.85 -16.80 14.89
CA GLN A 40 15.60 -15.59 14.06
C GLN A 40 14.97 -14.41 14.80
N GLN A 41 14.77 -14.52 16.11
CA GLN A 41 14.55 -13.34 16.94
C GLN A 41 15.92 -12.73 17.23
N SER A 42 16.55 -12.22 16.17
CA SER A 42 17.75 -11.42 16.28
C SER A 42 17.34 -10.12 16.98
N ASP A 43 17.59 -10.06 18.29
CA ASP A 43 17.87 -8.81 19.02
C ASP A 43 19.16 -8.16 18.49
N SER A 44 19.37 -8.17 17.17
CA SER A 44 20.25 -7.20 16.54
C SER A 44 19.52 -5.89 16.69
N GLU A 45 19.99 -5.08 17.63
CA GLU A 45 19.84 -3.63 17.64
C GLU A 45 19.67 -3.17 16.18
N LEU A 46 18.42 -2.87 15.77
CA LEU A 46 18.06 -2.46 14.42
C LEU A 46 18.61 -1.04 14.24
N ILE A 47 19.93 -0.93 14.18
CA ILE A 47 20.64 0.32 13.93
C ILE A 47 20.44 0.57 12.44
N MET A 48 19.43 1.37 12.14
CA MET A 48 19.25 1.92 10.79
C MET A 48 20.54 2.67 10.45
N PRO A 49 21.23 2.32 9.35
CA PRO A 49 22.46 3.01 8.98
C PRO A 49 22.14 4.49 8.70
N GLU A 50 23.01 5.40 9.15
CA GLU A 50 22.83 6.84 8.93
C GLU A 50 22.88 7.24 7.45
N GLN A 51 23.46 6.38 6.61
CA GLN A 51 23.53 6.57 5.16
C GLN A 51 22.88 5.39 4.44
N PRO A 52 22.14 5.63 3.35
CA PRO A 52 21.56 4.56 2.57
C PRO A 52 22.67 3.68 1.99
N ALA A 53 22.53 2.36 2.13
CA ALA A 53 23.42 1.42 1.48
C ALA A 53 23.35 1.60 -0.05
N ASN A 54 24.51 1.56 -0.72
CA ASN A 54 24.59 1.62 -2.18
C ASN A 54 24.25 0.25 -2.80
N GLN A 55 23.02 -0.22 -2.57
CA GLN A 55 22.54 -1.52 -3.04
C GLN A 55 21.51 -1.35 -4.16
N PRO A 56 21.41 -2.31 -5.10
CA PRO A 56 20.38 -2.31 -6.13
C PRO A 56 18.97 -2.29 -5.52
N LEU A 57 18.05 -1.55 -6.14
CA LEU A 57 16.66 -1.48 -5.70
C LEU A 57 16.00 -2.86 -5.61
N SER A 58 16.31 -3.77 -6.52
CA SER A 58 15.78 -5.14 -6.52
C SER A 58 16.16 -5.93 -5.27
N GLU A 59 17.39 -5.76 -4.76
CA GLU A 59 17.86 -6.45 -3.55
C GLU A 59 17.15 -5.89 -2.31
N LEU A 60 16.99 -4.56 -2.24
CA LEU A 60 16.24 -3.91 -1.18
C LEU A 60 14.76 -4.34 -1.18
N LEU A 61 14.13 -4.41 -2.36
CA LEU A 61 12.75 -4.87 -2.49
C LEU A 61 12.63 -6.34 -2.07
N ASP A 62 13.55 -7.21 -2.47
CA ASP A 62 13.54 -8.61 -2.07
C ASP A 62 13.69 -8.78 -0.56
N GLU A 63 14.55 -7.99 0.08
CA GLU A 63 14.69 -7.97 1.55
C GLU A 63 13.36 -7.59 2.23
N ILE A 64 12.72 -6.51 1.79
CA ILE A 64 11.43 -6.05 2.32
C ILE A 64 10.35 -7.11 2.10
N LEU A 65 10.28 -7.70 0.91
CA LEU A 65 9.27 -8.69 0.56
C LEU A 65 9.48 -10.00 1.33
N ARG A 66 10.72 -10.46 1.54
CA ARG A 66 11.04 -11.58 2.43
C ARG A 66 10.61 -11.32 3.87
N ALA A 67 10.82 -10.09 4.37
CA ALA A 67 10.35 -9.71 5.69
C ALA A 67 8.80 -9.75 5.78
N ALA A 68 8.12 -9.35 4.71
CA ALA A 68 6.66 -9.37 4.60
C ALA A 68 6.07 -10.80 4.51
N GLU A 69 6.85 -11.82 4.16
CA GLU A 69 6.43 -13.24 4.16
C GLU A 69 6.35 -13.84 5.58
N SER A 70 6.78 -13.11 6.61
CA SER A 70 6.99 -13.68 7.92
C SER A 70 5.70 -14.03 8.70
N ARG A 71 5.74 -15.21 9.34
CA ARG A 71 4.82 -15.78 10.34
C ARG A 71 3.36 -16.00 9.94
N ARG A 72 2.62 -14.99 9.49
CA ARG A 72 1.18 -15.07 9.22
C ARG A 72 0.85 -14.35 7.94
N ASN A 73 0.04 -14.97 7.08
CA ASN A 73 -0.43 -14.37 5.84
C ASN A 73 -1.91 -13.94 5.98
N PRO A 74 -2.21 -12.65 6.20
CA PRO A 74 -3.59 -12.16 6.32
C PRO A 74 -4.41 -12.33 5.04
N ARG A 75 -3.76 -12.48 3.89
CA ARG A 75 -4.41 -12.67 2.59
C ARG A 75 -4.79 -14.13 2.32
N HIS A 76 -4.31 -15.07 3.14
CA HIS A 76 -4.62 -16.48 2.96
C HIS A 76 -6.13 -16.73 3.16
N PRO A 77 -6.82 -17.51 2.32
CA PRO A 77 -8.27 -17.70 2.42
C PRO A 77 -8.72 -18.37 3.74
N GLY A 78 -7.81 -19.12 4.38
CA GLY A 78 -8.00 -19.69 5.72
C GLY A 78 -7.64 -18.74 6.88
N PHE A 79 -7.23 -17.50 6.62
CA PHE A 79 -6.92 -16.54 7.67
C PHE A 79 -8.20 -15.91 8.23
N MET A 80 -8.64 -16.40 9.37
CA MET A 80 -9.89 -16.00 10.01
C MET A 80 -9.70 -15.29 11.36
N CYS A 81 -8.48 -14.81 11.64
CA CYS A 81 -8.20 -14.09 12.88
C CYS A 81 -8.36 -12.57 12.68
N LEU A 82 -8.91 -11.90 13.70
CA LEU A 82 -9.06 -10.43 13.74
C LEU A 82 -10.00 -9.91 12.63
N MET A 83 -9.89 -8.62 12.32
CA MET A 83 -10.60 -8.00 11.20
C MET A 83 -9.80 -8.22 9.91
N PRO A 84 -10.44 -8.69 8.82
CA PRO A 84 -9.76 -8.84 7.54
C PRO A 84 -9.36 -7.45 7.04
N ASN A 85 -8.07 -7.27 6.76
CA ASN A 85 -7.61 -6.13 6.01
C ASN A 85 -7.95 -6.35 4.53
N GLY A 86 -8.95 -5.62 4.02
CA GLY A 86 -9.40 -5.67 2.63
C GLY A 86 -8.31 -5.18 1.67
N GLY A 87 -7.32 -6.03 1.37
CA GLY A 87 -6.22 -5.79 0.44
C GLY A 87 -6.68 -5.75 -1.01
N LEU A 88 -7.52 -4.78 -1.34
CA LEU A 88 -8.08 -4.56 -2.66
C LEU A 88 -7.00 -3.95 -3.57
N LEU A 89 -6.57 -4.69 -4.58
CA LEU A 89 -5.50 -4.25 -5.49
C LEU A 89 -5.82 -2.93 -6.22
N HIS A 90 -7.09 -2.65 -6.47
CA HIS A 90 -7.52 -1.38 -7.05
C HIS A 90 -7.30 -0.18 -6.10
N SER A 91 -7.42 -0.37 -4.78
CA SER A 91 -7.10 0.67 -3.81
C SER A 91 -5.61 1.02 -3.84
N VAL A 92 -4.73 0.02 -4.02
CA VAL A 92 -3.29 0.24 -4.16
C VAL A 92 -2.97 1.11 -5.38
N LEU A 93 -3.63 0.87 -6.52
CA LEU A 93 -3.46 1.71 -7.70
C LEU A 93 -3.94 3.15 -7.46
N SER A 94 -5.05 3.31 -6.73
CA SER A 94 -5.54 4.62 -6.32
C SER A 94 -4.57 5.36 -5.41
N ASP A 95 -3.93 4.65 -4.47
CA ASP A 95 -2.92 5.23 -3.57
C ASP A 95 -1.70 5.73 -4.37
N ILE A 96 -1.23 4.97 -5.36
CA ILE A 96 -0.14 5.42 -6.25
C ILE A 96 -0.51 6.76 -6.92
N VAL A 97 -1.69 6.84 -7.54
CA VAL A 97 -2.15 8.07 -8.21
C VAL A 97 -2.28 9.23 -7.20
N SER A 98 -2.83 8.97 -6.02
CA SER A 98 -3.04 9.98 -4.98
C SER A 98 -1.70 10.53 -4.49
N GLN A 99 -0.72 9.67 -4.23
CA GLN A 99 0.63 10.07 -3.81
C GLN A 99 1.39 10.81 -4.93
N CYS A 100 1.23 10.40 -6.20
CA CYS A 100 1.83 11.10 -7.33
C CYS A 100 1.24 12.50 -7.56
N THR A 101 -0.07 12.66 -7.39
CA THR A 101 -0.72 13.97 -7.55
C THR A 101 -0.46 14.90 -6.37
N ASN A 102 -0.20 14.33 -5.18
CA ASN A 102 0.14 15.04 -3.94
C ASN A 102 -0.81 16.21 -3.67
N LYS A 103 -2.12 15.99 -3.91
CA LYS A 103 -3.16 17.01 -3.70
C LYS A 103 -3.87 16.75 -2.39
N TYR A 104 -3.91 17.78 -1.55
CA TYR A 104 -4.63 17.76 -0.29
C TYR A 104 -6.07 18.23 -0.49
N THR A 105 -7.04 17.30 -0.40
CA THR A 105 -8.47 17.61 -0.57
C THR A 105 -9.09 18.35 0.61
N GLY A 106 -8.38 18.47 1.75
CA GLY A 106 -8.81 19.34 2.85
C GLY A 106 -8.70 20.84 2.55
N TYR A 107 -8.09 21.23 1.43
CA TYR A 107 -8.00 22.62 0.98
C TYR A 107 -8.67 22.79 -0.39
N TYR A 108 -9.95 23.19 -0.39
CA TYR A 108 -10.77 23.31 -1.60
C TYR A 108 -10.11 24.10 -2.74
N MET A 109 -9.57 25.28 -2.43
CA MET A 109 -8.94 26.15 -3.45
C MET A 109 -7.70 25.52 -4.10
N GLY A 110 -7.08 24.52 -3.46
CA GLY A 110 -5.90 23.83 -3.99
C GLY A 110 -6.21 22.70 -4.97
N ALA A 111 -7.41 22.11 -4.90
CA ALA A 111 -7.85 21.05 -5.80
C ALA A 111 -9.39 20.89 -5.85
N PRO A 112 -10.16 21.87 -6.37
CA PRO A 112 -11.63 21.87 -6.30
C PRO A 112 -12.29 20.61 -6.84
N GLU A 113 -11.81 20.11 -7.98
CA GLU A 113 -12.36 18.93 -8.64
C GLU A 113 -12.13 17.63 -7.85
N LEU A 114 -10.99 17.53 -7.14
CA LEU A 114 -10.72 16.36 -6.30
C LEU A 114 -11.56 16.39 -5.02
N VAL A 115 -11.82 17.57 -4.45
CA VAL A 115 -12.76 17.71 -3.33
C VAL A 115 -14.18 17.33 -3.77
N ASN A 116 -14.60 17.79 -4.94
CA ASN A 116 -15.90 17.41 -5.50
C ASN A 116 -16.00 15.90 -5.73
N LEU A 117 -14.93 15.26 -6.21
CA LEU A 117 -14.87 13.80 -6.36
C LEU A 117 -15.05 13.09 -5.01
N GLU A 118 -14.34 13.52 -3.98
CA GLU A 118 -14.46 12.99 -2.62
C GLU A 118 -15.91 13.11 -2.09
N CYS A 119 -16.50 14.30 -2.21
CA CYS A 119 -17.90 14.52 -1.82
C CYS A 119 -18.88 13.61 -2.59
N ARG A 120 -18.65 13.36 -3.88
CA ARG A 120 -19.48 12.46 -4.69
C ARG A 120 -19.36 11.01 -4.24
N VAL A 121 -18.15 10.54 -3.91
CA VAL A 121 -17.93 9.18 -3.39
C VAL A 121 -18.59 9.02 -2.02
N ILE A 122 -18.47 10.00 -1.12
CA ILE A 122 -19.16 9.98 0.18
C ILE A 122 -20.67 9.87 0.01
N ARG A 123 -21.26 10.70 -0.86
CA ARG A 123 -22.71 10.65 -1.17
C ARG A 123 -23.14 9.30 -1.73
N TRP A 124 -22.33 8.74 -2.63
CA TRP A 124 -22.57 7.40 -3.15
C TRP A 124 -22.54 6.35 -2.03
N LEU A 125 -21.54 6.38 -1.15
CA LEU A 125 -21.47 5.47 0.00
C LEU A 125 -22.68 5.64 0.94
N CYS A 126 -23.07 6.87 1.27
CA CYS A 126 -24.31 7.13 2.02
C CYS A 126 -25.52 6.47 1.36
N SER A 127 -25.67 6.60 0.04
CA SER A 127 -26.77 5.98 -0.70
C SER A 127 -26.77 4.45 -0.63
N VAL A 128 -25.58 3.82 -0.68
CA VAL A 128 -25.43 2.36 -0.54
C VAL A 128 -25.90 1.87 0.83
N PHE A 129 -25.67 2.66 1.88
CA PHE A 129 -26.10 2.36 3.24
C PHE A 129 -27.51 2.88 3.60
N GLY A 130 -28.22 3.50 2.65
CA GLY A 130 -29.54 4.09 2.90
C GLY A 130 -29.53 5.29 3.86
N LEU A 131 -28.40 5.98 3.98
CA LEU A 131 -28.27 7.19 4.79
C LEU A 131 -28.75 8.42 4.01
N GLU A 132 -29.64 9.20 4.63
CA GLU A 132 -30.04 10.49 4.09
C GLU A 132 -28.87 11.48 4.17
N VAL A 133 -28.61 12.17 3.05
CA VAL A 133 -27.62 13.24 3.01
C VAL A 133 -28.36 14.54 3.33
N CYS A 134 -28.04 15.21 4.44
CA CYS A 134 -28.54 16.56 4.69
C CYS A 134 -28.07 17.50 3.57
N THR A 135 -28.94 17.76 2.60
CA THR A 135 -28.76 18.83 1.64
C THR A 135 -29.17 20.13 2.34
N HIS A 136 -28.22 20.80 3.00
CA HIS A 136 -28.43 22.22 3.23
C HIS A 136 -28.44 22.88 1.84
N SER A 137 -29.61 23.31 1.38
CA SER A 137 -29.67 24.27 0.29
C SER A 137 -28.94 25.52 0.80
N LEU A 138 -27.85 25.87 0.12
CA LEU A 138 -27.25 27.18 0.25
C LEU A 138 -28.15 28.12 -0.58
N ASP A 139 -29.31 28.43 -0.03
CA ASP A 139 -30.13 29.58 -0.44
C ASP A 139 -29.66 30.84 0.28
#